data_AF-A0A925K170-F1
#
_entry.id   AF-A0A925K170-F1
#
_cell.length_a   1.000
_cell.length_b   1.000
_cell.length_c   1.000
_cell.angle_alpha   90.00
_cell.angle_beta   90.00
_cell.angle_gamma   90.00
#
_symmetry.space_group_name_H-M   'P 1'
#
loop_
_entity.id
_entity.type
_entity.pdbx_description
1 polymer ?
#
loop_
_entity_poly.entity_id
_entity_poly.type
_entity_poly.pdbx_seq_one_letter_code
_entity_poly.pdbx_strand_id
1 'polypeptide(L)'
;MKAFAGILIAALLIMSQHSASVSARPTQQDEGAITQRVDSGFVARKLSSQNPNERREAAEELARMAAVEHRRLVEGYRVQEKDSRVRLALDWALYRMGKNESLFPLVRALDSKKGAEQSIAYLKQLETPDPLYVFLKNVNGNTQIRLLDVLAAVGDGGTLERIKPFTESLDPGIADAARFAEGEINTRLQNAPTVEPKRQRRVGSGSDTGPR
;
A
#
# COMPACT_ATOMS: atom_id res chain seq x y z
N MET A 1 28.81 52.70 38.90
CA MET A 1 28.49 53.55 40.08
C MET A 1 27.05 53.28 40.48
N LYS A 2 26.86 52.80 41.73
CA LYS A 2 25.71 52.93 42.66
C LYS A 2 24.30 52.62 42.09
N ALA A 3 23.66 51.48 42.35
CA ALA A 3 23.05 51.02 43.61
C ALA A 3 22.08 52.05 44.24
N PHE A 4 20.78 51.75 44.25
CA PHE A 4 19.87 52.13 45.34
C PHE A 4 18.75 51.09 45.49
N ALA A 5 18.49 50.76 46.76
CA ALA A 5 17.57 49.76 47.29
C ALA A 5 16.49 50.46 48.14
N GLY A 6 15.43 49.71 48.49
CA GLY A 6 14.42 50.04 49.53
C GLY A 6 13.03 50.35 48.95
N ILE A 7 12.02 49.47 48.99
CA ILE A 7 11.21 48.94 50.12
C ILE A 7 10.47 50.05 50.90
N LEU A 8 9.13 50.13 50.81
CA LEU A 8 8.18 49.91 51.92
C LEU A 8 6.69 50.03 51.49
N ILE A 9 5.97 48.90 51.59
CA ILE A 9 4.61 48.63 52.12
C ILE A 9 3.53 49.74 52.07
N ALA A 10 2.41 49.46 51.42
CA ALA A 10 1.07 49.73 51.96
C ALA A 10 0.04 48.76 51.37
N ALA A 11 -0.49 47.88 52.22
CA ALA A 11 -1.58 46.98 51.93
C ALA A 11 -2.91 47.73 51.91
N LEU A 12 -3.79 47.42 50.94
CA LEU A 12 -5.22 47.66 51.11
C LEU A 12 -6.02 46.46 50.61
N LEU A 13 -6.60 45.77 51.60
CA LEU A 13 -7.59 44.71 51.49
C LEU A 13 -8.91 45.32 51.00
N ILE A 14 -9.51 44.77 49.94
CA ILE A 14 -10.96 44.91 49.71
C ILE A 14 -11.52 43.49 49.50
N MET A 15 -12.51 43.18 50.34
CA MET A 15 -13.21 41.90 50.43
C MET A 15 -14.29 41.74 49.36
N SER A 16 -14.78 40.49 49.25
CA SER A 16 -16.13 40.07 48.79
C SER A 16 -16.34 40.01 47.26
N GLN A 17 -16.85 38.95 46.62
CA GLN A 17 -17.61 37.75 47.01
C GLN A 17 -17.37 36.57 46.05
N HIS A 18 -17.75 35.39 46.55
CA HIS A 18 -18.02 34.09 45.93
C HIS A 18 -18.56 34.08 44.49
N SER A 19 -17.99 33.20 43.65
CA SER A 19 -18.71 32.09 42.98
C SER A 19 -17.72 31.17 42.27
N ALA A 20 -17.69 29.91 42.69
CA ALA A 20 -16.93 28.85 42.04
C ALA A 20 -17.70 28.36 40.81
N SER A 21 -17.19 28.68 39.62
CA SER A 21 -17.63 28.05 38.36
C SER A 21 -16.61 26.99 37.99
N VAL A 22 -16.99 25.73 38.21
CA VAL A 22 -16.30 24.54 37.69
C VAL A 22 -16.22 24.67 36.17
N SER A 23 -15.03 24.96 35.66
CA SER A 23 -14.76 24.90 34.22
C SER A 23 -13.97 23.64 33.94
N ALA A 24 -14.61 22.73 33.21
CA ALA A 24 -14.12 21.43 32.83
C ALA A 24 -12.77 21.54 32.09
N ARG A 25 -11.80 20.71 32.49
CA ARG A 25 -10.57 20.45 31.73
C ARG A 25 -10.95 19.88 30.37
N PRO A 26 -10.55 20.49 29.24
CA PRO A 26 -10.51 19.77 27.98
C PRO A 26 -9.39 18.74 28.06
N THR A 27 -9.76 17.49 27.91
CA THR A 27 -8.89 16.34 27.70
C THR A 27 -7.95 16.66 26.53
N GLN A 28 -6.66 16.79 26.83
CA GLN A 28 -5.63 16.89 25.81
C GLN A 28 -5.58 15.56 25.06
N GLN A 29 -6.17 15.59 23.87
CA GLN A 29 -6.09 14.57 22.85
C GLN A 29 -4.68 14.56 22.24
N ASP A 30 -4.15 13.34 22.16
CA ASP A 30 -3.33 12.84 21.06
C ASP A 30 -1.95 13.49 20.86
N GLU A 31 -0.97 13.01 21.63
CA GLU A 31 0.44 13.15 21.30
C GLU A 31 0.79 12.32 20.05
N GLY A 32 0.58 12.93 18.88
CA GLY A 32 1.70 13.24 17.98
C GLY A 32 2.58 12.09 17.51
N ALA A 33 2.00 11.02 16.96
CA ALA A 33 2.70 10.27 15.91
C ALA A 33 2.81 11.16 14.66
N ILE A 34 3.89 11.95 14.56
CA ILE A 34 4.24 12.66 13.32
C ILE A 34 4.76 11.62 12.32
N THR A 35 3.87 10.78 11.79
CA THR A 35 4.04 10.31 10.43
C THR A 35 3.86 11.54 9.57
N GLN A 36 4.95 12.03 8.96
CA GLN A 36 4.85 13.01 7.88
C GLN A 36 3.86 12.46 6.86
N ARG A 37 2.60 12.93 6.89
CA ARG A 37 1.65 12.66 5.83
C ARG A 37 2.23 13.35 4.62
N VAL A 38 2.91 12.56 3.79
CA VAL A 38 3.49 13.05 2.55
C VAL A 38 2.33 13.63 1.74
N ASP A 39 2.35 14.94 1.54
CA ASP A 39 1.32 15.67 0.80
C ASP A 39 1.36 15.23 -0.67
N SER A 40 0.29 14.58 -1.13
CA SER A 40 0.18 14.08 -2.51
C SER A 40 0.33 15.20 -3.53
N GLY A 41 -0.05 16.45 -3.17
CA GLY A 41 0.16 17.63 -4.01
C GLY A 41 1.64 17.99 -4.17
N PHE A 42 2.43 17.90 -3.10
CA PHE A 42 3.88 18.08 -3.19
C PHE A 42 4.55 16.99 -4.04
N VAL A 43 4.12 15.74 -3.90
CA VAL A 43 4.61 14.64 -4.73
C VAL A 43 4.25 14.86 -6.21
N ALA A 44 3.00 15.22 -6.50
CA ALA A 44 2.51 15.45 -7.86
C ALA A 44 3.32 16.54 -8.60
N ARG A 45 3.75 17.61 -7.90
CA ARG A 45 4.62 18.65 -8.49
C ARG A 45 5.94 18.10 -9.03
N LYS A 46 6.49 17.04 -8.42
CA LYS A 46 7.75 16.43 -8.88
C LYS A 46 7.62 15.72 -10.24
N LEU A 47 6.40 15.44 -10.71
CA LEU A 47 6.19 14.92 -12.07
C LEU A 47 6.64 15.90 -13.17
N SER A 48 6.80 17.20 -12.88
CA SER A 48 7.35 18.17 -13.83
C SER A 48 8.88 18.28 -13.79
N SER A 49 9.57 17.48 -12.96
CA SER A 49 11.02 17.59 -12.82
C SER A 49 11.75 17.26 -14.13
N GLN A 50 12.85 17.97 -14.40
CA GLN A 50 13.73 17.63 -15.53
C GLN A 50 14.45 16.29 -15.28
N ASN A 51 14.63 15.90 -14.02
CA ASN A 51 15.27 14.66 -13.65
C ASN A 51 14.28 13.48 -13.78
N PRO A 52 14.54 12.50 -14.67
CA PRO A 52 13.64 11.36 -14.84
C PRO A 52 13.52 10.50 -13.57
N ASN A 53 14.55 10.44 -12.72
CA ASN A 53 14.47 9.66 -11.48
C ASN A 53 13.46 10.26 -10.50
N GLU A 54 13.43 11.60 -10.36
CA GLU A 54 12.45 12.28 -9.51
C GLU A 54 11.02 12.10 -10.02
N ARG A 55 10.82 12.13 -11.35
CA ARG A 55 9.50 11.86 -11.93
C ARG A 55 9.05 10.43 -11.69
N ARG A 56 9.96 9.46 -11.84
CA ARG A 56 9.70 8.04 -11.55
C ARG A 56 9.30 7.84 -10.08
N GLU A 57 10.09 8.37 -9.15
CA GLU A 57 9.84 8.28 -7.71
C GLU A 57 8.51 8.94 -7.33
N ALA A 58 8.21 10.10 -7.92
CA ALA A 58 6.93 10.77 -7.72
C ALA A 58 5.75 9.92 -8.19
N ALA A 59 5.86 9.27 -9.35
CA ALA A 59 4.82 8.36 -9.83
C ALA A 59 4.67 7.14 -8.91
N GLU A 60 5.76 6.52 -8.48
CA GLU A 60 5.75 5.39 -7.54
C GLU A 60 5.12 5.76 -6.18
N GLU A 61 5.42 6.95 -5.67
CA GLU A 61 4.84 7.47 -4.43
C GLU A 61 3.33 7.71 -4.56
N LEU A 62 2.90 8.35 -5.65
CA LEU A 62 1.47 8.52 -5.95
C LEU A 62 0.74 7.18 -6.10
N ALA A 63 1.41 6.17 -6.66
CA ALA A 63 0.89 4.82 -6.74
C ALA A 63 0.68 4.19 -5.35
N ARG A 64 1.66 4.36 -4.44
CA ARG A 64 1.58 3.85 -3.07
C ARG A 64 0.44 4.50 -2.29
N MET A 65 0.22 5.80 -2.50
CA MET A 65 -0.88 6.56 -1.91
C MET A 65 -2.25 6.26 -2.52
N ALA A 66 -2.28 5.63 -3.71
CA ALA A 66 -3.48 5.54 -4.54
C ALA A 66 -4.18 6.92 -4.69
N ALA A 67 -3.41 7.96 -5.02
CA ALA A 67 -3.86 9.35 -5.01
C ALA A 67 -4.77 9.69 -6.21
N VAL A 68 -6.02 9.21 -6.17
CA VAL A 68 -7.03 9.29 -7.25
C VAL A 68 -7.30 10.72 -7.71
N GLU A 69 -7.16 11.71 -6.82
CA GLU A 69 -7.32 13.13 -7.13
C GLU A 69 -6.33 13.63 -8.20
N HIS A 70 -5.16 13.01 -8.32
CA HIS A 70 -4.12 13.36 -9.30
C HIS A 70 -4.20 12.54 -10.59
N ARG A 71 -5.16 11.61 -10.73
CA ARG A 71 -5.22 10.68 -11.87
C ARG A 71 -5.16 11.38 -13.23
N ARG A 72 -5.95 12.43 -13.45
CA ARG A 72 -5.96 13.19 -14.71
C ARG A 72 -4.61 13.86 -15.01
N LEU A 73 -3.92 14.34 -13.97
CA LEU A 73 -2.59 14.93 -14.10
C LEU A 73 -1.58 13.87 -14.52
N VAL A 74 -1.60 12.70 -13.86
CA VAL A 74 -0.73 11.55 -14.18
C VAL A 74 -0.98 11.06 -15.61
N GLU A 75 -2.23 11.01 -16.08
CA GLU A 75 -2.55 10.69 -17.47
C GLU A 75 -1.91 11.68 -18.46
N GLY A 76 -2.00 12.97 -18.17
CA GLY A 76 -1.37 14.02 -18.99
C GLY A 76 0.14 13.86 -19.09
N TYR A 77 0.82 13.60 -17.97
CA TYR A 77 2.27 13.31 -17.97
C TYR A 77 2.59 12.01 -18.70
N ARG A 78 1.77 10.98 -18.52
CA ARG A 78 1.97 9.69 -19.14
C ARG A 78 1.98 9.76 -20.67
N VAL A 79 1.10 10.57 -21.25
CA VAL A 79 1.04 10.78 -22.71
C VAL A 79 2.31 11.43 -23.26
N GLN A 80 2.95 12.31 -22.48
CA GLN A 80 4.09 13.12 -22.93
C GLN A 80 5.45 12.50 -22.57
N GLU A 81 5.48 11.51 -21.67
CA GLU A 81 6.72 10.97 -21.12
C GLU A 81 7.51 10.12 -22.13
N LYS A 82 8.80 10.46 -22.29
CA LYS A 82 9.72 9.81 -23.23
C LYS A 82 10.59 8.74 -22.57
N ASP A 83 10.88 8.87 -21.28
CA ASP A 83 11.63 7.85 -20.53
C ASP A 83 10.74 6.63 -20.27
N SER A 84 11.20 5.45 -20.70
CA SER A 84 10.42 4.22 -20.58
C SER A 84 10.19 3.77 -19.14
N ARG A 85 11.13 4.04 -18.23
CA ARG A 85 11.02 3.66 -16.81
C ARG A 85 10.05 4.56 -16.07
N VAL A 86 10.09 5.86 -16.39
CA VAL A 86 9.11 6.83 -15.87
C VAL A 86 7.72 6.51 -16.40
N ARG A 87 7.61 6.19 -17.69
CA ARG A 87 6.37 5.67 -18.27
C ARG A 87 5.82 4.52 -17.42
N LEU A 88 6.56 3.43 -17.22
CA LEU A 88 6.05 2.29 -16.45
C LEU A 88 5.60 2.66 -15.03
N ALA A 89 6.32 3.56 -14.35
CA ALA A 89 5.89 4.09 -13.05
C ALA A 89 4.56 4.84 -13.12
N LEU A 90 4.34 5.64 -14.17
CA LEU A 90 3.07 6.34 -14.39
C LEU A 90 1.92 5.37 -14.70
N ASP A 91 2.15 4.30 -15.47
CA ASP A 91 1.13 3.25 -15.66
C ASP A 91 0.77 2.57 -14.33
N TRP A 92 1.78 2.26 -13.52
CA TRP A 92 1.56 1.68 -12.21
C TRP A 92 0.75 2.61 -11.29
N ALA A 93 1.07 3.90 -11.27
CA ALA A 93 0.30 4.90 -10.55
C ALA A 93 -1.16 4.96 -11.02
N LEU A 94 -1.38 5.01 -12.34
CA LEU A 94 -2.72 5.04 -12.92
C LEU A 94 -3.53 3.78 -12.59
N TYR A 95 -2.91 2.60 -12.66
CA TYR A 95 -3.54 1.36 -12.25
C TYR A 95 -3.97 1.41 -10.77
N ARG A 96 -3.07 1.84 -9.88
CA ARG A 96 -3.37 2.02 -8.44
C ARG A 96 -4.43 3.08 -8.16
N MET A 97 -4.66 4.01 -9.09
CA MET A 97 -5.75 5.00 -9.07
C MET A 97 -7.04 4.50 -9.76
N GLY A 98 -7.14 3.20 -10.06
CA GLY A 98 -8.34 2.56 -10.60
C GLY A 98 -8.45 2.57 -12.13
N LYS A 99 -7.38 2.92 -12.85
CA LYS A 99 -7.33 2.81 -14.32
C LYS A 99 -6.84 1.42 -14.73
N ASN A 100 -7.75 0.45 -14.72
CA ASN A 100 -7.42 -0.97 -14.91
C ASN A 100 -6.66 -1.26 -16.23
N GLU A 101 -6.97 -0.52 -17.29
CA GLU A 101 -6.29 -0.66 -18.58
C GLU A 101 -4.79 -0.28 -18.54
N SER A 102 -4.35 0.46 -17.53
CA SER A 102 -2.92 0.75 -17.31
C SER A 102 -2.12 -0.47 -16.86
N LEU A 103 -2.77 -1.61 -16.61
CA LEU A 103 -2.09 -2.89 -16.37
C LEU A 103 -1.53 -3.50 -17.66
N PHE A 104 -2.13 -3.22 -18.84
CA PHE A 104 -1.69 -3.80 -20.12
C PHE A 104 -0.23 -3.46 -20.47
N PRO A 105 0.22 -2.19 -20.41
CA PRO A 105 1.61 -1.87 -20.72
C PRO A 105 2.61 -2.48 -19.72
N LEU A 106 2.22 -2.66 -18.45
CA LEU A 106 3.06 -3.33 -17.44
C LEU A 106 3.28 -4.79 -17.84
N VAL A 107 2.20 -5.53 -18.13
CA VAL A 107 2.31 -6.92 -18.59
C VAL A 107 3.10 -7.01 -19.89
N ARG A 108 2.87 -6.11 -20.85
CA ARG A 108 3.65 -6.06 -22.10
C ARG A 108 5.14 -5.83 -21.85
N ALA A 109 5.50 -5.05 -20.83
CA ALA A 109 6.90 -4.78 -20.50
C ALA A 109 7.64 -6.00 -19.93
N LEU A 110 6.95 -7.07 -19.55
CA LEU A 110 7.58 -8.34 -19.15
C LEU A 110 8.41 -8.96 -20.30
N ASP A 111 8.06 -8.70 -21.56
CA ASP A 111 8.85 -9.16 -22.71
C ASP A 111 10.14 -8.34 -22.91
N SER A 112 10.23 -7.16 -22.31
CA SER A 112 11.33 -6.23 -22.55
C SER A 112 12.50 -6.49 -21.61
N LYS A 113 13.72 -6.64 -22.16
CA LYS A 113 14.95 -6.73 -21.36
C LYS A 113 15.13 -5.56 -20.39
N LYS A 114 14.68 -4.35 -20.76
CA LYS A 114 14.86 -3.12 -19.95
C LYS A 114 13.70 -2.86 -18.98
N GLY A 115 12.50 -3.34 -19.31
CA GLY A 115 11.27 -3.05 -18.55
C GLY A 115 10.81 -4.20 -17.66
N ALA A 116 11.25 -5.42 -17.92
CA ALA A 116 10.74 -6.61 -17.24
C ALA A 116 10.97 -6.57 -15.74
N GLU A 117 12.17 -6.22 -15.29
CA GLU A 117 12.51 -6.17 -13.85
C GLU A 117 11.62 -5.18 -13.10
N GLN A 118 11.48 -3.96 -13.63
CA GLN A 118 10.62 -2.94 -13.03
C GLN A 118 9.15 -3.36 -13.03
N SER A 119 8.67 -3.95 -14.13
CA SER A 119 7.29 -4.42 -14.22
C SER A 119 7.01 -5.57 -13.23
N ILE A 120 7.90 -6.56 -13.13
CA ILE A 120 7.80 -7.63 -12.14
C ILE A 120 7.72 -7.05 -10.73
N ALA A 121 8.59 -6.08 -10.40
CA ALA A 121 8.59 -5.44 -9.09
C ALA A 121 7.25 -4.72 -8.76
N TYR A 122 6.58 -4.15 -9.76
CA TYR A 122 5.26 -3.55 -9.58
C TYR A 122 4.14 -4.58 -9.48
N LEU A 123 4.09 -5.55 -10.40
CA LEU A 123 3.04 -6.55 -10.40
C LEU A 123 3.08 -7.45 -9.15
N LYS A 124 4.27 -7.65 -8.54
CA LYS A 124 4.41 -8.33 -7.25
C LYS A 124 3.86 -7.56 -6.05
N GLN A 125 3.53 -6.27 -6.21
CA GLN A 125 2.87 -5.46 -5.17
C GLN A 125 1.34 -5.55 -5.24
N LEU A 126 0.77 -6.31 -6.17
CA LEU A 126 -0.66 -6.54 -6.23
C LEU A 126 -1.15 -7.25 -4.97
N GLU A 127 -2.28 -6.79 -4.43
CA GLU A 127 -2.92 -7.41 -3.26
C GLU A 127 -3.56 -8.75 -3.60
N THR A 128 -4.07 -8.89 -4.83
CA THR A 128 -4.70 -10.11 -5.33
C THR A 128 -4.19 -10.44 -6.74
N PRO A 129 -4.18 -11.72 -7.12
CA PRO A 129 -3.76 -12.16 -8.45
C PRO A 129 -4.82 -11.91 -9.54
N ASP A 130 -6.07 -11.63 -9.17
CA ASP A 130 -7.22 -11.54 -10.09
C ASP A 130 -6.99 -10.69 -11.34
N PRO A 131 -6.39 -9.48 -11.25
CA PRO A 131 -6.17 -8.63 -12.41
C PRO A 131 -5.25 -9.28 -13.45
N LEU A 132 -4.41 -10.25 -13.06
CA LEU A 132 -3.44 -10.90 -13.93
C LEU A 132 -4.04 -12.02 -14.78
N TYR A 133 -5.17 -12.59 -14.38
CA TYR A 133 -5.71 -13.79 -15.04
C TYR A 133 -6.19 -13.56 -16.47
N VAL A 134 -6.64 -12.34 -16.78
CA VAL A 134 -7.01 -11.98 -18.16
C VAL A 134 -5.81 -12.05 -19.11
N PHE A 135 -4.60 -11.87 -18.60
CA PHE A 135 -3.39 -11.92 -19.41
C PHE A 135 -2.88 -13.35 -19.59
N LEU A 136 -3.06 -14.21 -18.59
CA LEU A 136 -2.46 -15.55 -18.54
C LEU A 136 -2.74 -16.40 -19.81
N LYS A 137 -3.94 -16.26 -20.39
CA LYS A 137 -4.34 -16.97 -21.62
C LYS A 137 -3.99 -16.23 -22.93
N ASN A 138 -3.59 -14.97 -22.83
CA ASN A 138 -3.43 -14.05 -23.97
C ASN A 138 -1.96 -13.64 -24.20
N VAL A 139 -1.03 -14.19 -23.42
CA VAL A 139 0.42 -13.99 -23.56
C VAL A 139 1.12 -15.32 -23.82
N ASN A 140 2.34 -15.27 -24.35
CA ASN A 140 3.16 -16.45 -24.66
C ASN A 140 4.65 -16.18 -24.38
N GLY A 141 5.47 -17.23 -24.51
CA GLY A 141 6.92 -17.16 -24.39
C GLY A 141 7.39 -16.50 -23.09
N ASN A 142 8.39 -15.61 -23.20
CA ASN A 142 8.99 -14.93 -22.05
C ASN A 142 8.00 -14.12 -21.21
N THR A 143 6.98 -13.53 -21.85
CA THR A 143 5.94 -12.78 -21.13
C THR A 143 5.15 -13.70 -20.22
N GLN A 144 4.78 -14.89 -20.73
CA GLN A 144 4.02 -15.88 -19.96
C GLN A 144 4.85 -16.48 -18.81
N ILE A 145 6.12 -16.80 -19.07
CA ILE A 145 7.07 -17.27 -18.05
C ILE A 145 7.16 -16.28 -16.90
N ARG A 146 7.43 -15.00 -17.20
CA ARG A 146 7.56 -13.96 -16.16
C ARG A 146 6.24 -13.63 -15.49
N LEU A 147 5.11 -13.78 -16.17
CA LEU A 147 3.79 -13.63 -15.55
C LEU A 147 3.53 -14.75 -14.54
N LEU A 148 3.94 -15.99 -14.84
CA LEU A 148 3.91 -17.10 -13.90
C LEU A 148 4.84 -16.84 -12.70
N ASP A 149 6.03 -16.26 -12.90
CA ASP A 149 6.91 -15.86 -11.80
C ASP A 149 6.29 -14.79 -10.88
N VAL A 150 5.48 -13.88 -11.44
CA VAL A 150 4.71 -12.92 -10.65
C VAL A 150 3.61 -13.64 -9.87
N LEU A 151 2.86 -14.54 -10.52
CA LEU A 151 1.81 -15.33 -9.89
C LEU A 151 2.34 -16.27 -8.80
N ALA A 152 3.59 -16.75 -8.90
CA ALA A 152 4.27 -17.48 -7.83
C ALA A 152 4.30 -16.67 -6.52
N ALA A 153 4.53 -15.36 -6.63
CA ALA A 153 4.65 -14.45 -5.50
C ALA A 153 3.29 -13.95 -4.97
N VAL A 154 2.35 -13.59 -5.86
CA VAL A 154 1.06 -12.98 -5.45
C VAL A 154 -0.12 -13.94 -5.49
N GLY A 155 0.07 -15.16 -6.01
CA GLY A 155 -1.01 -16.13 -6.20
C GLY A 155 -1.56 -16.67 -4.89
N ASP A 156 -2.79 -17.16 -4.95
CA ASP A 156 -3.51 -17.83 -3.88
C ASP A 156 -3.94 -19.25 -4.31
N GLY A 157 -4.77 -19.91 -3.51
CA GLY A 157 -5.29 -21.24 -3.86
C GLY A 157 -6.08 -21.26 -5.17
N GLY A 158 -6.75 -20.16 -5.53
CA GLY A 158 -7.47 -20.02 -6.81
C GLY A 158 -6.52 -19.92 -8.01
N THR A 159 -5.30 -19.41 -7.81
CA THR A 159 -4.26 -19.39 -8.84
C THR A 159 -3.84 -20.80 -9.25
N LEU A 160 -3.78 -21.77 -8.33
CA LEU A 160 -3.34 -23.14 -8.62
C LEU A 160 -4.17 -23.79 -9.75
N GLU A 161 -5.50 -23.70 -9.64
CA GLU A 161 -6.41 -24.23 -10.66
C GLU A 161 -6.23 -23.54 -12.02
N ARG A 162 -5.88 -22.25 -12.01
CA ARG A 162 -5.70 -21.45 -13.22
C ARG A 162 -4.36 -21.71 -13.90
N ILE A 163 -3.31 -22.03 -13.14
CA ILE A 163 -1.98 -22.30 -13.68
C ILE A 163 -1.76 -23.77 -14.05
N LYS A 164 -2.62 -24.68 -13.56
CA LYS A 164 -2.53 -26.13 -13.82
C LYS A 164 -2.37 -26.50 -15.31
N PRO A 165 -3.09 -25.91 -16.28
CA PRO A 165 -2.90 -26.26 -17.68
C PRO A 165 -1.50 -25.94 -18.23
N PHE A 166 -0.75 -25.04 -17.56
CA PHE A 166 0.57 -24.63 -18.00
C PHE A 166 1.69 -25.55 -17.48
N THR A 167 1.46 -26.37 -16.45
CA THR A 167 2.46 -27.31 -15.91
C THR A 167 2.74 -28.48 -16.87
N GLU A 168 1.85 -28.69 -17.84
CA GLU A 168 1.95 -29.67 -18.92
C GLU A 168 2.19 -29.01 -20.29
N SER A 169 2.58 -27.73 -20.31
CA SER A 169 2.91 -27.01 -21.55
C SER A 169 4.00 -27.74 -22.35
N LEU A 170 3.85 -27.72 -23.69
CA LEU A 170 4.86 -28.23 -24.61
C LEU A 170 6.13 -27.37 -24.63
N ASP A 171 6.02 -26.10 -24.23
CA ASP A 171 7.17 -25.23 -23.98
C ASP A 171 7.72 -25.54 -22.56
N PRO A 172 8.96 -26.08 -22.46
CA PRO A 172 9.53 -26.45 -21.17
C PRO A 172 9.70 -25.27 -20.22
N GLY A 173 10.00 -24.07 -20.73
CA GLY A 173 10.18 -22.88 -19.89
C GLY A 173 8.88 -22.44 -19.23
N ILE A 174 7.76 -22.54 -19.96
CA ILE A 174 6.43 -22.29 -19.40
C ILE A 174 6.06 -23.37 -18.39
N ALA A 175 6.31 -24.64 -18.71
CA ALA A 175 6.01 -25.75 -17.81
C ALA A 175 6.77 -25.65 -16.48
N ASP A 176 8.07 -25.34 -16.55
CA ASP A 176 8.92 -25.19 -15.37
C ASP A 176 8.50 -23.97 -14.53
N ALA A 177 8.20 -22.84 -15.17
CA ALA A 177 7.71 -21.64 -14.47
C ALA A 177 6.35 -21.89 -13.78
N ALA A 178 5.45 -22.65 -14.41
CA ALA A 178 4.15 -22.99 -13.83
C ALA A 178 4.31 -23.93 -12.61
N ARG A 179 5.18 -24.95 -12.70
CA ARG A 179 5.46 -25.85 -11.57
C ARG A 179 6.16 -25.13 -10.42
N PHE A 180 7.07 -24.21 -10.75
CA PHE A 180 7.69 -23.34 -9.75
C PHE A 180 6.64 -22.50 -9.03
N ALA A 181 5.74 -21.85 -9.78
CA ALA A 181 4.66 -21.05 -9.19
C ALA A 181 3.72 -21.89 -8.31
N GLU A 182 3.35 -23.10 -8.75
CA GLU A 182 2.57 -24.05 -7.95
C GLU A 182 3.28 -24.41 -6.63
N GLY A 183 4.57 -24.71 -6.67
CA GLY A 183 5.38 -25.02 -5.49
C GLY A 183 5.45 -23.86 -4.49
N GLU A 184 5.71 -22.64 -4.98
CA GLU A 184 5.78 -21.43 -4.16
C GLU A 184 4.42 -21.12 -3.49
N ILE A 185 3.33 -21.21 -4.26
CA ILE A 185 1.98 -20.98 -3.74
C ILE A 185 1.65 -22.01 -2.66
N ASN A 186 1.87 -23.30 -2.93
CA ASN A 186 1.61 -24.36 -1.95
C ASN A 186 2.44 -24.17 -0.66
N THR A 187 3.72 -23.82 -0.80
CA THR A 187 4.59 -23.55 0.35
C THR A 187 4.06 -22.38 1.19
N ARG A 188 3.62 -21.29 0.56
CA ARG A 188 3.02 -20.15 1.28
C ARG A 188 1.70 -20.50 1.95
N LEU A 189 0.85 -21.29 1.30
CA LEU A 189 -0.45 -21.72 1.86
C LEU A 189 -0.27 -22.64 3.08
N GLN A 190 0.72 -23.53 3.06
CA GLN A 190 1.05 -24.40 4.19
C GLN A 190 1.65 -23.62 5.38
N ASN A 191 2.43 -22.57 5.10
CA ASN A 191 3.08 -21.74 6.11
C ASN A 191 2.20 -20.58 6.60
N ALA A 192 1.00 -20.40 6.07
CA ALA A 192 0.08 -19.36 6.53
C ALA A 192 -0.38 -19.68 7.97
N PRO A 193 -0.25 -18.75 8.93
CA PRO A 193 -0.66 -19.01 10.30
C PRO A 193 -2.15 -19.35 10.33
N THR A 194 -2.47 -20.54 10.86
CA THR A 194 -3.85 -20.90 11.16
C THR A 194 -4.34 -19.93 12.22
N VAL A 195 -5.17 -18.96 11.84
CA VAL A 195 -5.82 -18.07 12.81
C VAL A 195 -6.78 -18.93 13.63
N GLU A 196 -6.33 -19.39 14.80
CA GLU A 196 -7.21 -20.10 15.74
C GLU A 196 -8.41 -19.19 16.04
N PRO A 197 -9.65 -19.67 15.84
CA PRO A 197 -10.82 -18.88 16.16
C PRO A 197 -10.79 -18.57 17.66
N LYS A 198 -10.79 -17.27 17.99
CA LYS A 198 -10.80 -16.72 19.35
C LYS A 198 -11.85 -17.46 20.17
N ARG A 199 -11.42 -18.39 21.04
CA ARG A 199 -12.30 -19.21 21.88
C ARG A 199 -13.28 -18.28 22.59
N GLN A 200 -14.57 -18.41 22.26
CA GLN A 200 -15.62 -17.68 22.96
C GLN A 200 -15.54 -18.05 24.43
N ARG A 201 -15.29 -17.06 25.28
CA ARG A 201 -15.31 -17.21 26.74
C ARG A 201 -16.73 -17.65 27.11
N ARG A 202 -16.92 -18.92 27.48
CA ARG A 202 -18.15 -19.36 28.14
C ARG A 202 -18.22 -18.61 29.47
N VAL A 203 -19.06 -17.58 29.53
CA VAL A 203 -19.47 -16.97 30.79
C VAL A 203 -20.31 -18.03 31.51
N GLY A 204 -19.78 -18.57 32.61
CA GLY A 204 -20.50 -19.55 33.42
C GLY A 204 -21.79 -18.93 33.94
N SER A 205 -22.92 -19.55 33.62
CA SER A 205 -24.18 -19.27 34.31
C SER A 205 -24.04 -19.84 35.73
N GLY A 206 -23.80 -18.96 36.70
CA GLY A 206 -23.95 -19.29 38.11
C GLY A 206 -25.40 -19.68 38.36
N SER A 207 -25.65 -20.97 38.62
CA SER A 207 -26.91 -21.45 39.15
C SER A 207 -26.92 -21.14 40.64
N ASP A 208 -27.61 -20.07 40.99
CA ASP A 208 -27.96 -19.75 42.36
C ASP A 208 -28.96 -20.82 42.85
N THR A 209 -28.46 -21.77 43.63
CA THR A 209 -29.27 -22.78 44.33
C THR A 209 -28.97 -22.64 45.82
N GLY A 210 -29.66 -21.71 46.47
CA GLY A 210 -29.73 -21.64 47.92
C GLY A 210 -30.86 -22.53 48.46
N PRO A 211 -30.59 -23.48 49.38
CA PRO A 211 -31.65 -24.18 50.10
C PRO A 211 -31.96 -23.48 51.43
N ARG A 212 -33.27 -23.27 51.64
CA ARG A 212 -34.06 -23.15 52.89
C ARG A 212 -33.65 -22.10 53.93
#